data_AF-A0A959LGF9-F1
#
_entry.id   AF-A0A959LGF9-F1
#
_cell.length_a   1.000
_cell.length_b   1.000
_cell.length_c   1.000
_cell.angle_alpha   90.00
_cell.angle_beta   90.00
_cell.angle_gamma   90.00
#
_symmetry.space_group_name_H-M   'P 1'
#
loop_
_entity.id
_entity.type
_entity.pdbx_description
1 polymer ?
#
loop_
_entity_poly.entity_id
_entity_poly.type
_entity_poly.pdbx_seq_one_letter_code
_entity_poly.pdbx_strand_id
1 'polypeptide(L)'
;KKKGMRLVRWPDSLPPSDRTTSPIYVDALFGTGLKGPVSGIHAEVIAQVNARQGLKIAIDLPSGLLADEPTTGPCVEAEHTLTFQVPKLAFFIRENERFVGQWHALDIGLAPAYPDDLPKQISLLTIPYIRDILPPRSTFAHKGTMGHACLICGSDGMMGAALLSGQAALRSGTGKLTIHAPRHGQLIIQIGLPEAIYDADPHDQVWSRVIDTTRYQSVGIGCGIGTNEITHQALKGWLSSKPEQPLVLDADAINLLSSHPDDLHLLPSGCILTPHGGEFNRLVGGAPDSWSQLTNAMVFARTHRVFLVLKGAYTRIITPQGDVLINSTGNAGMATAGSGDVLAGLMTGLLAQGLSPLHACCIGVMIHGLAGDLAVDRRGSQEALLASDIIDHLGHAFQAVHQSTDR
;
A
#
# COMPACT_ATOMS: atom_id res chain seq x y z
N LYS A 1 -0.92 -45.82 24.17
CA LYS A 1 -2.16 -45.08 23.82
C LYS A 1 -2.32 -43.92 24.78
N LYS A 2 -1.94 -42.68 24.42
CA LYS A 2 -2.34 -41.49 25.19
C LYS A 2 -3.87 -41.39 25.11
N LYS A 3 -4.56 -41.25 26.24
CA LYS A 3 -6.03 -41.20 26.31
C LYS A 3 -6.54 -40.12 25.34
N GLY A 4 -7.50 -40.46 24.49
CA GLY A 4 -8.13 -39.52 23.55
C GLY A 4 -7.47 -39.35 22.18
N MET A 5 -6.28 -39.90 21.93
CA MET A 5 -5.64 -39.83 20.60
C MET A 5 -5.87 -41.11 19.80
N ARG A 6 -6.53 -41.00 18.63
CA ARG A 6 -6.61 -42.07 17.63
C ARG A 6 -5.54 -41.83 16.57
N LEU A 7 -4.55 -42.72 16.51
CA LEU A 7 -3.61 -42.76 15.39
C LEU A 7 -4.30 -43.44 14.21
N VAL A 8 -4.26 -42.81 13.04
CA VAL A 8 -4.75 -43.37 11.77
C VAL A 8 -3.53 -43.57 10.88
N ARG A 9 -3.37 -44.76 10.30
CA ARG A 9 -2.27 -45.05 9.37
C ARG A 9 -2.82 -44.97 7.95
N TRP A 10 -2.09 -44.31 7.07
CA TRP A 10 -2.41 -44.32 5.65
C TRP A 10 -2.39 -45.76 5.09
N PRO A 11 -3.33 -46.17 4.22
CA PRO A 11 -4.34 -45.37 3.52
C PRO A 11 -5.72 -45.31 4.21
N ASP A 12 -5.83 -45.65 5.50
CA ASP A 12 -7.11 -45.53 6.20
C ASP A 12 -7.62 -44.09 6.09
N SER A 13 -8.84 -43.92 5.56
CA SER A 13 -9.47 -42.60 5.46
C SER A 13 -9.49 -41.96 6.85
N LEU A 14 -9.17 -40.66 6.97
CA LEU A 14 -9.39 -39.97 8.24
C LEU A 14 -10.86 -40.18 8.64
N PRO A 15 -11.11 -40.39 9.95
CA PRO A 15 -12.42 -40.78 10.44
C PRO A 15 -13.50 -39.86 9.86
N PRO A 16 -14.68 -40.40 9.52
CA PRO A 16 -15.79 -39.59 9.04
C PRO A 16 -16.03 -38.45 10.03
N SER A 17 -16.31 -37.25 9.53
CA SER A 17 -16.64 -36.13 10.39
C SER A 17 -17.86 -36.53 11.23
N ASP A 18 -17.69 -36.56 12.54
CA ASP A 18 -18.81 -36.69 13.45
C ASP A 18 -19.65 -35.41 13.25
N ARG A 19 -20.86 -35.56 12.70
CA ARG A 19 -21.76 -34.43 12.36
C ARG A 19 -22.24 -33.69 13.61
N THR A 20 -21.96 -34.18 14.81
CA THR A 20 -22.39 -33.58 16.08
C THR A 20 -21.40 -32.56 16.65
N THR A 21 -20.16 -32.50 16.14
CA THR A 21 -19.14 -31.53 16.57
C THR A 21 -18.44 -30.94 15.36
N SER A 22 -18.29 -29.61 15.27
CA SER A 22 -17.45 -28.98 14.23
C SER A 22 -15.98 -29.30 14.50
N PRO A 23 -15.32 -30.15 13.68
CA PRO A 23 -13.94 -30.54 13.92
C PRO A 23 -12.98 -29.39 13.61
N ILE A 24 -11.83 -29.40 14.30
CA ILE A 24 -10.70 -28.51 13.99
C ILE A 24 -9.60 -29.35 13.36
N TYR A 25 -9.14 -28.96 12.18
CA TYR A 25 -8.01 -29.56 11.48
C TYR A 25 -6.78 -28.69 11.71
N VAL A 26 -5.78 -29.26 12.39
CA VAL A 26 -4.49 -28.59 12.62
C VAL A 26 -3.51 -29.13 11.60
N ASP A 27 -3.14 -28.27 10.65
CA ASP A 27 -2.12 -28.54 9.66
C ASP A 27 -0.74 -28.19 10.21
N ALA A 28 0.09 -29.22 10.36
CA ALA A 28 1.49 -29.14 10.76
C ALA A 28 2.34 -30.15 9.97
N LEU A 29 1.99 -30.40 8.69
CA LEU A 29 2.73 -31.35 7.85
C LEU A 29 4.04 -30.76 7.34
N PHE A 30 4.00 -29.52 6.84
CA PHE A 30 5.13 -28.79 6.31
C PHE A 30 5.11 -27.33 6.78
N GLY A 31 6.28 -26.72 6.87
CA GLY A 31 6.46 -25.29 7.10
C GLY A 31 7.49 -24.72 6.12
N THR A 32 8.29 -23.77 6.57
CA THR A 32 9.38 -23.15 5.78
C THR A 32 10.39 -24.11 5.14
N GLY A 33 10.51 -25.34 5.64
CA GLY A 33 11.43 -26.36 5.10
C GLY A 33 10.98 -27.04 3.80
N LEU A 34 9.77 -26.77 3.31
CA LEU A 34 9.26 -27.36 2.07
C LEU A 34 10.08 -26.90 0.86
N LYS A 35 10.38 -27.84 -0.06
CA LYS A 35 11.04 -27.56 -1.34
C LYS A 35 10.23 -28.14 -2.48
N GLY A 36 9.75 -27.28 -3.37
CA GLY A 36 8.98 -27.66 -4.54
C GLY A 36 7.57 -28.22 -4.24
N PRO A 37 6.87 -28.72 -5.27
CA PRO A 37 5.49 -29.17 -5.16
C PRO A 37 5.32 -30.40 -4.25
N VAL A 38 4.27 -30.39 -3.43
CA VAL A 38 3.89 -31.56 -2.64
C VAL A 38 3.33 -32.66 -3.54
N SER A 39 3.75 -33.90 -3.31
CA SER A 39 3.35 -35.07 -4.10
C SER A 39 3.08 -36.31 -3.24
N GLY A 40 2.57 -37.37 -3.87
CA GLY A 40 2.29 -38.65 -3.22
C GLY A 40 1.29 -38.56 -2.08
N ILE A 41 1.54 -39.33 -1.02
CA ILE A 41 0.68 -39.41 0.18
C ILE A 41 0.35 -38.03 0.78
N HIS A 42 1.30 -37.10 0.77
CA HIS A 42 1.09 -35.78 1.35
C HIS A 42 0.09 -34.94 0.53
N ALA A 43 0.14 -35.03 -0.80
CA ALA A 43 -0.83 -34.39 -1.68
C ALA A 43 -2.23 -34.96 -1.48
N GLU A 44 -2.34 -36.29 -1.31
CA GLU A 44 -3.62 -36.96 -1.04
C GLU A 44 -4.20 -36.54 0.33
N VAL A 45 -3.35 -36.40 1.36
CA VAL A 45 -3.78 -35.89 2.67
C VAL A 45 -4.27 -34.44 2.57
N ILE A 46 -3.54 -33.56 1.89
CA ILE A 46 -3.96 -32.16 1.67
C ILE A 46 -5.32 -32.10 0.99
N ALA A 47 -5.50 -32.86 -0.11
CA ALA A 47 -6.77 -32.91 -0.83
C ALA A 47 -7.93 -33.37 0.07
N GLN A 48 -7.69 -34.37 0.91
CA GLN A 48 -8.70 -34.82 1.87
C GLN A 48 -9.01 -33.77 2.94
N VAL A 49 -8.00 -33.06 3.47
CA VAL A 49 -8.20 -31.99 4.47
C VAL A 49 -9.04 -30.87 3.88
N ASN A 50 -8.71 -30.39 2.68
CA ASN A 50 -9.45 -29.32 2.02
C ASN A 50 -10.93 -29.69 1.77
N ALA A 51 -11.19 -30.94 1.41
CA ALA A 51 -12.55 -31.45 1.16
C ALA A 51 -13.42 -31.57 2.43
N ARG A 52 -12.86 -31.45 3.63
CA ARG A 52 -13.61 -31.57 4.89
C ARG A 52 -14.21 -30.24 5.34
N GLN A 53 -15.36 -30.36 6.00
CA GLN A 53 -16.05 -29.29 6.70
C GLN A 53 -15.51 -29.18 8.13
N GLY A 54 -15.24 -27.98 8.60
CA GLY A 54 -14.63 -27.70 9.90
C GLY A 54 -13.48 -26.70 9.79
N LEU A 55 -13.09 -26.13 10.93
CA LEU A 55 -12.10 -25.06 11.01
C LEU A 55 -10.71 -25.60 10.65
N LYS A 56 -10.02 -24.96 9.71
CA LYS A 56 -8.64 -25.33 9.31
C LYS A 56 -7.64 -24.31 9.82
N ILE A 57 -6.67 -24.77 10.62
CA ILE A 57 -5.60 -23.95 11.19
C ILE A 57 -4.26 -24.49 10.72
N ALA A 58 -3.46 -23.66 10.04
CA ALA A 58 -2.09 -23.97 9.68
C ALA A 58 -1.10 -23.47 10.73
N ILE A 59 -0.04 -24.24 10.96
CA ILE A 59 1.08 -23.89 11.84
C ILE A 59 2.29 -23.52 10.98
N ASP A 60 2.87 -22.35 11.23
CA ASP A 60 3.95 -21.70 10.47
C ASP A 60 3.53 -21.23 9.06
N LEU A 61 3.16 -22.16 8.19
CA LEU A 61 2.74 -22.00 6.80
C LEU A 61 1.69 -23.07 6.45
N PRO A 62 0.66 -22.78 5.63
CA PRO A 62 -0.18 -23.83 5.08
C PRO A 62 0.66 -24.83 4.28
N SER A 63 0.54 -26.11 4.61
CA SER A 63 1.30 -27.18 3.98
C SER A 63 1.08 -27.20 2.48
N GLY A 64 2.18 -27.16 1.73
CA GLY A 64 2.18 -27.01 0.27
C GLY A 64 2.59 -25.62 -0.19
N LEU A 65 2.43 -24.59 0.65
CA LEU A 65 2.77 -23.21 0.32
C LEU A 65 4.29 -22.97 0.47
N LEU A 66 4.92 -22.52 -0.61
CA LEU A 66 6.33 -22.09 -0.62
C LEU A 66 6.43 -20.67 -0.06
N ALA A 67 7.41 -20.43 0.81
CA ALA A 67 7.55 -19.18 1.56
C ALA A 67 7.94 -17.98 0.67
N ASP A 68 8.86 -18.20 -0.27
CA ASP A 68 9.54 -17.14 -1.03
C ASP A 68 9.47 -17.37 -2.55
N GLU A 69 8.69 -18.36 -3.01
CA GLU A 69 8.57 -18.75 -4.41
C GLU A 69 7.10 -18.96 -4.82
N PRO A 70 6.76 -18.81 -6.11
CA PRO A 70 5.47 -19.21 -6.64
C PRO A 70 5.17 -20.67 -6.33
N THR A 71 4.03 -20.92 -5.71
CA THR A 71 3.63 -22.27 -5.33
C THR A 71 2.94 -22.97 -6.49
N THR A 72 3.38 -24.19 -6.77
CA THR A 72 2.71 -25.10 -7.72
C THR A 72 2.35 -26.40 -7.00
N GLY A 73 1.14 -26.91 -7.23
CA GLY A 73 0.63 -28.11 -6.58
C GLY A 73 -0.34 -27.85 -5.42
N PRO A 74 -0.71 -28.91 -4.68
CA PRO A 74 -1.75 -28.84 -3.66
C PRO A 74 -1.26 -28.12 -2.40
N CYS A 75 -2.09 -27.23 -1.86
CA CYS A 75 -1.87 -26.52 -0.60
C CYS A 75 -3.08 -26.66 0.31
N VAL A 76 -2.86 -26.68 1.62
CA VAL A 76 -3.94 -26.58 2.59
C VAL A 76 -4.60 -25.21 2.47
N GLU A 77 -5.94 -25.19 2.42
CA GLU A 77 -6.76 -23.99 2.46
C GLU A 77 -7.13 -23.71 3.92
N ALA A 78 -6.32 -22.89 4.62
CA ALA A 78 -6.51 -22.57 6.02
C ALA A 78 -7.39 -21.33 6.22
N GLU A 79 -8.18 -21.32 7.29
CA GLU A 79 -8.92 -20.14 7.75
C GLU A 79 -8.06 -19.28 8.67
N HIS A 80 -7.16 -19.93 9.44
CA HIS A 80 -6.16 -19.25 10.24
C HIS A 80 -4.76 -19.84 10.03
N THR A 81 -3.75 -18.98 10.00
CA THR A 81 -2.34 -19.40 10.00
C THR A 81 -1.62 -18.82 11.22
N LEU A 82 -1.10 -19.68 12.09
CA LEU A 82 -0.31 -19.29 13.26
C LEU A 82 1.17 -19.34 12.90
N THR A 83 1.74 -18.20 12.53
CA THR A 83 3.14 -18.11 12.11
C THR A 83 4.05 -17.67 13.26
N PHE A 84 5.33 -17.97 13.19
CA PHE A 84 6.28 -17.65 14.26
C PHE A 84 7.15 -16.45 13.92
N GLN A 85 7.25 -15.51 14.86
CA GLN A 85 8.06 -14.29 14.83
C GLN A 85 7.69 -13.29 13.74
N VAL A 86 7.88 -13.66 12.48
CA VAL A 86 7.61 -12.80 11.32
C VAL A 86 6.78 -13.54 10.28
N PRO A 87 5.84 -12.85 9.61
CA PRO A 87 5.13 -13.41 8.47
C PRO A 87 6.08 -13.63 7.29
N LYS A 88 5.73 -14.60 6.45
CA LYS A 88 6.53 -14.98 5.27
C LYS A 88 6.03 -14.21 4.06
N LEU A 89 6.90 -14.00 3.07
CA LEU A 89 6.56 -13.25 1.85
C LEU A 89 5.28 -13.78 1.18
N ALA A 90 5.12 -15.10 1.16
CA ALA A 90 3.95 -15.80 0.62
C ALA A 90 2.61 -15.27 1.16
N PHE A 91 2.56 -14.72 2.37
CA PHE A 91 1.32 -14.20 2.97
C PHE A 91 0.84 -12.91 2.30
N PHE A 92 1.75 -12.21 1.62
CA PHE A 92 1.50 -10.92 0.98
C PHE A 92 1.28 -11.04 -0.53
N ILE A 93 1.10 -12.26 -1.04
CA ILE A 93 0.88 -12.58 -2.45
C ILE A 93 -0.62 -12.85 -2.66
N ARG A 94 -1.24 -12.16 -3.62
CA ARG A 94 -2.69 -12.23 -3.85
C ARG A 94 -3.18 -13.65 -4.14
N GLU A 95 -2.44 -14.38 -4.97
CA GLU A 95 -2.77 -15.74 -5.39
C GLU A 95 -2.80 -16.73 -4.21
N ASN A 96 -2.19 -16.37 -3.08
CA ASN A 96 -2.10 -17.19 -1.88
C ASN A 96 -3.19 -16.88 -0.83
N GLU A 97 -4.04 -15.87 -1.06
CA GLU A 97 -5.08 -15.44 -0.11
C GLU A 97 -5.92 -16.62 0.41
N ARG A 98 -6.39 -17.47 -0.50
CA ARG A 98 -7.21 -18.66 -0.18
C ARG A 98 -6.53 -19.71 0.69
N PHE A 99 -5.19 -19.69 0.74
CA PHE A 99 -4.42 -20.68 1.50
C PHE A 99 -4.10 -20.19 2.91
N VAL A 100 -3.78 -18.89 3.03
CA VAL A 100 -3.25 -18.29 4.25
C VAL A 100 -4.34 -17.97 5.26
N GLY A 101 -5.51 -17.51 4.78
CA GLY A 101 -6.58 -17.02 5.64
C GLY A 101 -6.12 -15.85 6.51
N GLN A 102 -6.66 -15.74 7.73
CA GLN A 102 -6.21 -14.76 8.70
C GLN A 102 -4.95 -15.26 9.42
N TRP A 103 -3.83 -14.57 9.20
CA TRP A 103 -2.56 -14.93 9.83
C TRP A 103 -2.36 -14.21 11.17
N HIS A 104 -1.62 -14.86 12.06
CA HIS A 104 -1.26 -14.37 13.39
C HIS A 104 0.24 -14.61 13.60
N ALA A 105 1.01 -13.56 13.83
CA ALA A 105 2.42 -13.68 14.18
C ALA A 105 2.54 -13.89 15.70
N LEU A 106 3.08 -15.04 16.09
CA LEU A 106 3.29 -15.43 17.48
C LEU A 106 4.75 -15.19 17.86
N ASP A 107 4.95 -14.41 18.92
CA ASP A 107 6.25 -14.31 19.57
C ASP A 107 6.51 -15.59 20.37
N ILE A 108 7.53 -16.34 19.95
CA ILE A 108 7.99 -17.58 20.58
C ILE A 108 9.26 -17.36 21.41
N GLY A 109 9.63 -16.12 21.70
CA GLY A 109 10.80 -15.76 22.48
C GLY A 109 12.11 -16.15 21.82
N LEU A 110 12.19 -16.07 20.48
CA LEU A 110 13.50 -16.15 19.82
C LEU A 110 14.31 -14.98 20.36
N ALA A 111 15.57 -15.23 20.72
CA ALA A 111 16.49 -14.13 21.01
C ALA A 111 16.42 -13.14 19.83
N PRO A 112 16.55 -11.81 20.07
CA PRO A 112 16.69 -10.84 19.00
C PRO A 112 17.97 -11.17 18.23
N ALA A 113 17.84 -12.11 17.29
CA ALA A 113 18.93 -12.83 16.67
C ALA A 113 18.74 -12.71 15.17
N TYR A 114 18.85 -11.48 14.69
CA TYR A 114 19.36 -11.22 13.36
C TYR A 114 20.15 -9.91 13.40
N PRO A 115 21.42 -9.90 12.98
CA PRO A 115 22.20 -8.69 12.86
C PRO A 115 21.45 -7.68 11.95
N ASP A 116 21.37 -6.41 12.37
CA ASP A 116 20.73 -5.32 11.58
C ASP A 116 21.42 -5.10 10.22
N ASP A 117 22.64 -5.61 10.07
CA ASP A 117 23.54 -5.56 8.92
C ASP A 117 23.32 -6.68 7.89
N LEU A 118 22.40 -7.62 8.11
CA LEU A 118 21.99 -8.52 7.02
C LEU A 118 21.19 -7.74 5.97
N PRO A 119 21.53 -7.86 4.67
CA PRO A 119 20.78 -7.21 3.61
C PRO A 119 19.35 -7.76 3.56
N LYS A 120 18.41 -7.04 4.18
CA LYS A 120 16.97 -7.36 4.15
C LYS A 120 16.38 -6.73 2.90
N GLN A 121 16.37 -7.49 1.81
CA GLN A 121 15.74 -7.03 0.56
C GLN A 121 14.23 -6.80 0.71
N ILE A 122 13.57 -7.47 1.67
CA ILE A 122 12.14 -7.33 1.96
C ILE A 122 11.93 -7.24 3.46
N SER A 123 11.15 -6.25 3.92
CA SER A 123 10.85 -5.99 5.32
C SER A 123 9.37 -5.67 5.54
N LEU A 124 8.85 -6.01 6.73
CA LEU A 124 7.51 -5.60 7.16
C LEU A 124 7.59 -4.27 7.92
N LEU A 125 6.71 -3.33 7.57
CA LEU A 125 6.61 -2.03 8.22
C LEU A 125 5.85 -2.17 9.54
N THR A 126 6.38 -1.59 10.62
CA THR A 126 5.80 -1.70 11.96
C THR A 126 5.46 -0.32 12.53
N ILE A 127 4.47 -0.26 13.43
CA ILE A 127 4.11 0.99 14.12
C ILE A 127 5.29 1.54 14.93
N PRO A 128 6.08 0.74 15.68
CA PRO A 128 7.28 1.23 16.35
C PRO A 128 8.27 1.93 15.42
N TYR A 129 8.54 1.36 14.23
CA TYR A 129 9.42 2.01 13.26
C TYR A 129 8.85 3.35 12.77
N ILE A 130 7.55 3.41 12.49
CA ILE A 130 6.89 4.64 12.06
C ILE A 130 6.91 5.71 13.16
N ARG A 131 6.72 5.33 14.41
CA ARG A 131 6.83 6.22 15.58
C ARG A 131 8.22 6.85 15.66
N ASP A 132 9.27 6.09 15.38
CA ASP A 132 10.66 6.56 15.48
C ASP A 132 11.03 7.53 14.34
N ILE A 133 10.46 7.35 13.14
CA ILE A 133 10.73 8.23 11.98
C ILE A 133 9.75 9.40 11.84
N LEU A 134 8.63 9.40 12.58
CA LEU A 134 7.63 10.46 12.57
C LEU A 134 8.13 11.64 13.42
N PRO A 135 8.46 12.80 12.82
CA PRO A 135 9.05 13.91 13.56
C PRO A 135 8.03 14.52 14.55
N PRO A 136 8.43 14.79 15.80
CA PRO A 136 7.58 15.52 16.73
C PRO A 136 7.37 16.95 16.24
N ARG A 137 6.17 17.49 16.45
CA ARG A 137 5.86 18.88 16.11
C ARG A 137 6.34 19.82 17.22
N SER A 138 7.22 20.76 16.87
CA SER A 138 7.70 21.79 17.81
C SER A 138 6.58 22.71 18.29
N THR A 139 6.62 23.11 19.56
CA THR A 139 5.71 24.13 20.14
C THR A 139 5.79 25.47 19.42
N PHE A 140 6.93 25.79 18.80
CA PHE A 140 7.15 27.03 18.04
C PHE A 140 6.98 26.85 16.52
N ALA A 141 6.46 25.71 16.08
CA ALA A 141 6.19 25.49 14.66
C ALA A 141 5.18 26.52 14.12
N HIS A 142 5.41 26.98 12.91
CA HIS A 142 4.51 27.90 12.20
C HIS A 142 4.29 27.45 10.76
N LYS A 143 3.30 28.00 10.06
CA LYS A 143 2.96 27.61 8.68
C LYS A 143 4.15 27.58 7.70
N GLY A 144 5.15 28.44 7.90
CA GLY A 144 6.41 28.40 7.13
C GLY A 144 7.30 27.17 7.41
N THR A 145 7.47 26.76 8.66
CA THR A 145 8.33 25.60 9.01
C THR A 145 7.68 24.28 8.65
N MET A 146 6.35 24.25 8.51
CA MET A 146 5.60 23.06 8.09
C MET A 146 5.45 22.95 6.57
N GLY A 147 6.15 23.82 5.83
CA GLY A 147 6.24 23.79 4.38
C GLY A 147 5.00 24.24 3.62
N HIS A 148 5.15 24.27 2.30
CA HIS A 148 4.13 24.64 1.34
C HIS A 148 4.05 23.57 0.25
N ALA A 149 2.98 22.78 0.27
CA ALA A 149 2.67 21.78 -0.74
C ALA A 149 1.96 22.41 -1.94
N CYS A 150 2.22 21.88 -3.14
CA CYS A 150 1.41 22.13 -4.33
C CYS A 150 0.77 20.83 -4.82
N LEU A 151 -0.51 20.88 -5.19
CA LEU A 151 -1.17 19.80 -5.92
C LEU A 151 -1.60 20.30 -7.30
N ILE A 152 -1.21 19.59 -8.35
CA ILE A 152 -1.73 19.76 -9.70
C ILE A 152 -2.74 18.63 -9.91
N CYS A 153 -4.01 18.94 -9.68
CA CYS A 153 -5.07 17.94 -9.58
C CYS A 153 -6.43 18.49 -10.04
N GLY A 154 -7.32 17.58 -10.42
CA GLY A 154 -8.65 17.90 -10.89
C GLY A 154 -8.72 18.26 -12.38
N SER A 155 -9.90 17.98 -12.93
CA SER A 155 -10.35 18.31 -14.28
C SER A 155 -11.87 18.46 -14.25
N ASP A 156 -12.47 18.88 -15.36
CA ASP A 156 -13.93 18.91 -15.49
C ASP A 156 -14.52 17.52 -15.20
N GLY A 157 -15.49 17.47 -14.29
CA GLY A 157 -16.06 16.22 -13.76
C GLY A 157 -15.23 15.48 -12.70
N MET A 158 -13.97 15.86 -12.45
CA MET A 158 -13.05 15.16 -11.54
C MET A 158 -12.50 16.02 -10.39
N MET A 159 -13.10 17.19 -10.13
CA MET A 159 -12.68 18.08 -9.03
C MET A 159 -12.81 17.46 -7.63
N GLY A 160 -13.56 16.37 -7.47
CA GLY A 160 -13.60 15.59 -6.22
C GLY A 160 -12.24 15.03 -5.83
N ALA A 161 -11.42 14.60 -6.81
CA ALA A 161 -10.06 14.11 -6.56
C ALA A 161 -9.17 15.22 -5.95
N ALA A 162 -9.32 16.46 -6.44
CA ALA A 162 -8.62 17.62 -5.91
C ALA A 162 -9.03 17.96 -4.47
N LEU A 163 -10.32 17.84 -4.13
CA LEU A 163 -10.81 18.03 -2.77
C LEU A 163 -10.27 16.96 -1.81
N LEU A 164 -10.36 15.67 -2.19
CA LEU A 164 -9.88 14.57 -1.34
C LEU A 164 -8.37 14.64 -1.11
N SER A 165 -7.60 14.83 -2.18
CA SER A 165 -6.14 14.97 -2.10
C SER A 165 -5.75 16.21 -1.29
N GLY A 166 -6.41 17.35 -1.51
CA GLY A 166 -6.14 18.58 -0.79
C GLY A 166 -6.44 18.49 0.71
N GLN A 167 -7.59 17.91 1.07
CA GLN A 167 -7.95 17.69 2.47
C GLN A 167 -6.94 16.76 3.17
N ALA A 168 -6.54 15.68 2.51
CA ALA A 168 -5.52 14.76 3.04
C ALA A 168 -4.15 15.45 3.19
N ALA A 169 -3.76 16.28 2.24
CA ALA A 169 -2.52 17.07 2.33
C ALA A 169 -2.54 18.02 3.52
N LEU A 170 -3.64 18.73 3.77
CA LEU A 170 -3.76 19.58 4.97
C LEU A 170 -3.77 18.77 6.26
N ARG A 171 -4.49 17.64 6.29
CA ARG A 171 -4.54 16.72 7.44
C ARG A 171 -3.21 16.01 7.72
N SER A 172 -2.30 15.92 6.74
CA SER A 172 -0.92 15.45 6.94
C SER A 172 -0.10 16.38 7.83
N GLY A 173 -0.55 17.63 7.99
CA GLY A 173 0.12 18.63 8.79
C GLY A 173 0.98 19.64 8.04
N THR A 174 0.92 19.68 6.70
CA THR A 174 1.57 20.74 5.90
C THR A 174 1.10 22.14 6.31
N GLY A 175 1.99 23.12 6.24
CA GLY A 175 1.71 24.48 6.71
C GLY A 175 0.87 25.31 5.75
N LYS A 176 1.03 25.09 4.45
CA LYS A 176 0.26 25.71 3.37
C LYS A 176 0.01 24.70 2.27
N LEU A 177 -1.13 24.85 1.61
CA LEU A 177 -1.46 24.10 0.40
C LEU A 177 -1.86 25.08 -0.71
N THR A 178 -1.28 24.90 -1.90
CA THR A 178 -1.82 25.45 -3.14
C THR A 178 -2.33 24.33 -4.03
N ILE A 179 -3.52 24.49 -4.58
CA ILE A 179 -4.09 23.61 -5.59
C ILE A 179 -4.09 24.34 -6.91
N HIS A 180 -3.33 23.82 -7.87
CA HIS A 180 -3.37 24.21 -9.27
C HIS A 180 -4.39 23.34 -10.01
N ALA A 181 -5.44 23.95 -10.53
CA ALA A 181 -6.53 23.25 -11.18
C ALA A 181 -7.21 24.12 -12.25
N PRO A 182 -8.01 23.55 -13.16
CA PRO A 182 -8.67 24.29 -14.23
C PRO A 182 -9.57 25.40 -13.72
N ARG A 183 -9.71 26.52 -14.44
CA ARG A 183 -10.47 27.69 -13.96
C ARG A 183 -11.87 27.38 -13.39
N HIS A 184 -12.62 26.43 -13.98
CA HIS A 184 -13.93 26.03 -13.47
C HIS A 184 -13.91 25.40 -12.07
N GLY A 185 -12.78 24.84 -11.64
CA GLY A 185 -12.59 24.25 -10.32
C GLY A 185 -12.56 25.26 -9.17
N GLN A 186 -12.42 26.56 -9.45
CA GLN A 186 -12.20 27.59 -8.42
C GLN A 186 -13.29 27.62 -7.36
N LEU A 187 -14.57 27.66 -7.77
CA LEU A 187 -15.68 27.69 -6.81
C LEU A 187 -15.79 26.38 -6.01
N ILE A 188 -15.52 25.24 -6.65
CA ILE A 188 -15.58 23.93 -6.00
C ILE A 188 -14.54 23.85 -4.88
N ILE A 189 -13.29 24.26 -5.16
CA ILE A 189 -12.22 24.26 -4.15
C ILE A 189 -12.48 25.31 -3.07
N GLN A 190 -12.84 26.54 -3.42
CA GLN A 190 -13.05 27.58 -2.42
C GLN A 190 -14.25 27.32 -1.50
N ILE A 191 -15.25 26.55 -1.95
CA ILE A 191 -16.37 26.12 -1.12
C ILE A 191 -16.00 24.86 -0.30
N GLY A 192 -15.40 23.85 -0.93
CA GLY A 192 -15.16 22.54 -0.31
C GLY A 192 -13.88 22.42 0.51
N LEU A 193 -12.92 23.33 0.30
CA LEU A 193 -11.64 23.37 1.01
C LEU A 193 -11.10 24.81 1.09
N PRO A 194 -11.76 25.69 1.87
CA PRO A 194 -11.42 27.11 1.94
C PRO A 194 -10.02 27.40 2.49
N GLU A 195 -9.40 26.45 3.21
CA GLU A 195 -8.03 26.56 3.70
C GLU A 195 -6.96 26.46 2.59
N ALA A 196 -7.32 25.91 1.43
CA ALA A 196 -6.40 25.79 0.29
C ALA A 196 -6.34 27.08 -0.53
N ILE A 197 -5.13 27.45 -0.95
CA ILE A 197 -4.91 28.53 -1.91
C ILE A 197 -5.22 27.99 -3.30
N TYR A 198 -6.10 28.66 -4.05
CA TYR A 198 -6.39 28.28 -5.42
C TYR A 198 -5.47 28.98 -6.42
N ASP A 199 -4.83 28.21 -7.30
CA ASP A 199 -4.07 28.71 -8.44
C ASP A 199 -4.77 28.25 -9.73
N ALA A 200 -5.41 29.18 -10.44
CA ALA A 200 -6.21 28.84 -11.61
C ALA A 200 -5.32 28.58 -12.84
N ASP A 201 -5.52 27.45 -13.50
CA ASP A 201 -5.07 27.27 -14.87
C ASP A 201 -5.84 28.23 -15.80
N PRO A 202 -5.19 28.79 -16.85
CA PRO A 202 -5.89 29.62 -17.85
C PRO A 202 -7.02 28.89 -18.59
N HIS A 203 -6.95 27.57 -18.69
CA HIS A 203 -7.95 26.72 -19.32
C HIS A 203 -9.08 26.34 -18.34
N ASP A 204 -10.30 26.24 -18.85
CA ASP A 204 -11.50 26.02 -18.04
C ASP A 204 -11.60 24.62 -17.44
N GLN A 205 -11.24 23.61 -18.23
CA GLN A 205 -11.54 22.20 -17.92
C GLN A 205 -10.34 21.32 -17.58
N VAL A 206 -9.12 21.69 -17.97
CA VAL A 206 -7.93 20.83 -17.86
C VAL A 206 -6.71 21.65 -17.47
N TRP A 207 -5.66 21.00 -16.97
CA TRP A 207 -4.33 21.61 -16.82
C TRP A 207 -3.69 21.77 -18.21
N SER A 208 -3.23 22.97 -18.56
CA SER A 208 -2.88 23.30 -19.95
C SER A 208 -1.51 23.92 -20.18
N ARG A 209 -0.71 24.16 -19.14
CA ARG A 209 0.60 24.80 -19.31
C ARG A 209 1.59 24.43 -18.22
N VAL A 210 2.88 24.61 -18.51
CA VAL A 210 3.92 24.55 -17.48
C VAL A 210 3.68 25.64 -16.44
N ILE A 211 3.77 25.26 -15.16
CA ILE A 211 3.66 26.18 -14.01
C ILE A 211 4.97 26.26 -13.24
N ASP A 212 5.27 27.46 -12.72
CA ASP A 212 6.39 27.65 -11.82
C ASP A 212 6.05 27.13 -10.42
N THR A 213 6.81 26.13 -10.00
CA THR A 213 6.65 25.44 -8.71
C THR A 213 7.77 25.74 -7.72
N THR A 214 8.75 26.58 -8.08
CA THR A 214 9.99 26.81 -7.31
C THR A 214 9.75 27.25 -5.86
N ARG A 215 8.61 27.90 -5.58
CA ARG A 215 8.22 28.34 -4.24
C ARG A 215 7.73 27.23 -3.30
N TYR A 216 7.40 26.05 -3.82
CA TYR A 216 6.82 24.95 -3.06
C TYR A 216 7.88 23.98 -2.57
N GLN A 217 7.65 23.36 -1.41
CA GLN A 217 8.56 22.36 -0.83
C GLN A 217 8.26 20.95 -1.35
N SER A 218 7.08 20.72 -1.93
CA SER A 218 6.74 19.47 -2.62
C SER A 218 5.63 19.71 -3.65
N VAL A 219 5.54 18.81 -4.61
CA VAL A 219 4.51 18.82 -5.66
C VAL A 219 3.89 17.44 -5.79
N GLY A 220 2.56 17.36 -5.79
CA GLY A 220 1.81 16.16 -6.16
C GLY A 220 1.07 16.41 -7.47
N ILE A 221 1.11 15.47 -8.41
CA ILE A 221 0.50 15.61 -9.73
C ILE A 221 -0.25 14.33 -10.08
N GLY A 222 -1.47 14.47 -10.60
CA GLY A 222 -2.11 13.37 -11.33
C GLY A 222 -3.52 12.99 -10.89
N CYS A 223 -3.91 13.27 -9.65
CA CYS A 223 -5.25 12.98 -9.15
C CYS A 223 -6.32 13.71 -9.97
N GLY A 224 -6.99 12.99 -10.87
CA GLY A 224 -8.09 13.49 -11.70
C GLY A 224 -7.71 14.58 -12.71
N ILE A 225 -6.45 14.67 -13.15
CA ILE A 225 -6.03 15.70 -14.15
C ILE A 225 -6.50 15.37 -15.58
N GLY A 226 -6.96 14.14 -15.83
CA GLY A 226 -7.31 13.64 -17.15
C GLY A 226 -6.10 13.29 -18.02
N THR A 227 -6.34 12.55 -19.10
CA THR A 227 -5.29 12.00 -19.97
C THR A 227 -5.30 12.58 -21.39
N ASN A 228 -5.80 13.81 -21.55
CA ASN A 228 -5.86 14.47 -22.86
C ASN A 228 -4.48 14.99 -23.30
N GLU A 229 -4.33 15.29 -24.59
CA GLU A 229 -3.05 15.72 -25.16
C GLU A 229 -2.54 17.05 -24.58
N ILE A 230 -3.43 17.99 -24.26
CA ILE A 230 -3.05 19.29 -23.69
C ILE A 230 -2.42 19.08 -22.30
N THR A 231 -3.03 18.24 -21.47
CA THR A 231 -2.53 17.87 -20.14
C THR A 231 -1.24 17.05 -20.22
N HIS A 232 -1.14 16.15 -21.19
CA HIS A 232 0.11 15.44 -21.49
C HIS A 232 1.26 16.40 -21.80
N GLN A 233 1.06 17.35 -22.71
CA GLN A 233 2.09 18.34 -23.05
C GLN A 233 2.48 19.23 -21.87
N ALA A 234 1.51 19.58 -21.00
CA ALA A 234 1.79 20.31 -19.77
C ALA A 234 2.64 19.49 -18.79
N LEU A 235 2.31 18.21 -18.56
CA LEU A 235 3.07 17.30 -17.71
C LEU A 235 4.49 17.09 -18.25
N LYS A 236 4.61 16.75 -19.53
CA LYS A 236 5.89 16.54 -20.21
C LYS A 236 6.76 17.79 -20.16
N GLY A 237 6.19 18.96 -20.45
CA GLY A 237 6.89 20.25 -20.38
C GLY A 237 7.37 20.57 -18.97
N TRP A 238 6.56 20.26 -17.95
CA TRP A 238 6.94 20.46 -16.56
C TRP A 238 8.07 19.52 -16.13
N LEU A 239 7.99 18.21 -16.42
CA LEU A 239 9.07 17.26 -16.14
C LEU A 239 10.36 17.62 -16.88
N SER A 240 10.24 18.07 -18.14
CA SER A 240 11.38 18.52 -18.96
C SER A 240 12.09 19.75 -18.39
N SER A 241 11.40 20.55 -17.57
CA SER A 241 12.01 21.70 -16.87
C SER A 241 12.95 21.30 -15.73
N LYS A 242 13.04 20.00 -15.41
CA LYS A 242 13.89 19.41 -14.36
C LYS A 242 13.62 20.02 -12.97
N PRO A 243 12.40 19.83 -12.44
CA PRO A 243 12.04 20.30 -11.10
C PRO A 243 12.90 19.60 -10.05
N GLU A 244 13.35 20.37 -9.05
CA GLU A 244 14.20 19.89 -7.94
C GLU A 244 13.38 19.50 -6.71
N GLN A 245 12.09 19.87 -6.67
CA GLN A 245 11.21 19.60 -5.54
C GLN A 245 10.87 18.12 -5.46
N PRO A 246 10.73 17.56 -4.24
CA PRO A 246 10.10 16.27 -4.02
C PRO A 246 8.75 16.17 -4.74
N LEU A 247 8.55 15.06 -5.46
CA LEU A 247 7.44 14.85 -6.38
C LEU A 247 6.67 13.57 -6.06
N VAL A 248 5.34 13.66 -6.04
CA VAL A 248 4.42 12.51 -6.05
C VAL A 248 3.66 12.50 -7.38
N LEU A 249 3.64 11.37 -8.07
CA LEU A 249 2.89 11.12 -9.29
C LEU A 249 1.86 10.02 -9.02
N ASP A 250 0.58 10.30 -9.24
CA ASP A 250 -0.52 9.35 -9.06
C ASP A 250 -1.44 9.30 -10.29
N ALA A 251 -2.28 8.27 -10.36
CA ALA A 251 -3.45 8.21 -11.25
C ALA A 251 -3.16 8.63 -12.70
N ASP A 252 -3.77 9.72 -13.17
CA ASP A 252 -3.69 10.13 -14.57
C ASP A 252 -2.28 10.54 -15.01
N ALA A 253 -1.43 11.02 -14.09
CA ALA A 253 -0.02 11.26 -14.42
C ALA A 253 0.71 9.95 -14.73
N ILE A 254 0.43 8.88 -13.98
CA ILE A 254 0.97 7.54 -14.25
C ILE A 254 0.37 6.98 -15.55
N ASN A 255 -0.93 7.18 -15.80
CA ASN A 255 -1.57 6.74 -17.04
C ASN A 255 -0.95 7.41 -18.27
N LEU A 256 -0.68 8.72 -18.19
CA LEU A 256 0.00 9.48 -19.24
C LEU A 256 1.42 8.97 -19.50
N LEU A 257 2.19 8.67 -18.45
CA LEU A 257 3.51 8.05 -18.57
C LEU A 257 3.43 6.63 -19.16
N SER A 258 2.36 5.89 -18.84
CA SER A 258 2.14 4.54 -19.39
C SER A 258 1.83 4.57 -20.88
N SER A 259 1.10 5.58 -21.36
CA SER A 259 0.81 5.75 -22.79
C SER A 259 1.97 6.40 -23.56
N HIS A 260 2.93 7.01 -22.86
CA HIS A 260 4.13 7.62 -23.44
C HIS A 260 5.40 7.14 -22.73
N PRO A 261 5.81 5.85 -22.91
CA PRO A 261 6.96 5.29 -22.21
C PRO A 261 8.28 6.04 -22.46
N ASP A 262 8.39 6.70 -23.60
CA ASP A 262 9.53 7.56 -23.92
C ASP A 262 9.70 8.69 -22.90
N ASP A 263 8.66 9.12 -22.17
CA ASP A 263 8.76 10.19 -21.19
C ASP A 263 9.28 9.72 -19.82
N LEU A 264 9.44 8.40 -19.60
CA LEU A 264 9.93 7.85 -18.33
C LEU A 264 11.37 8.28 -18.00
N HIS A 265 12.17 8.68 -19.00
CA HIS A 265 13.52 9.22 -18.76
C HIS A 265 13.50 10.63 -18.14
N LEU A 266 12.34 11.31 -18.16
CA LEU A 266 12.16 12.64 -17.58
C LEU A 266 11.86 12.59 -16.08
N LEU A 267 11.61 11.39 -15.51
CA LEU A 267 11.31 11.23 -14.10
C LEU A 267 12.49 11.72 -13.22
N PRO A 268 12.24 12.65 -12.28
CA PRO A 268 13.26 13.05 -11.32
C PRO A 268 13.67 11.89 -10.42
N SER A 269 14.96 11.76 -10.15
CA SER A 269 15.46 10.74 -9.21
C SER A 269 14.83 10.95 -7.83
N GLY A 270 14.34 9.87 -7.23
CA GLY A 270 13.72 9.90 -5.91
C GLY A 270 12.26 10.40 -5.89
N CYS A 271 11.62 10.63 -7.04
CA CYS A 271 10.18 10.87 -7.07
C CYS A 271 9.40 9.62 -6.64
N ILE A 272 8.17 9.82 -6.17
CA ILE A 272 7.28 8.77 -5.70
C ILE A 272 6.18 8.55 -6.72
N LEU A 273 6.04 7.33 -7.22
CA LEU A 273 4.90 6.89 -8.04
C LEU A 273 3.98 6.01 -7.18
N THR A 274 2.68 6.24 -7.23
CA THR A 274 1.70 5.52 -6.38
C THR A 274 0.73 4.63 -7.17
N PRO A 275 1.16 3.76 -8.12
CA PRO A 275 0.22 3.02 -8.94
C PRO A 275 -0.52 1.94 -8.16
N HIS A 276 -1.78 1.68 -8.52
CA HIS A 276 -2.41 0.40 -8.23
C HIS A 276 -1.91 -0.68 -9.21
N GLY A 277 -2.17 -1.97 -8.92
CA GLY A 277 -1.66 -3.07 -9.75
C GLY A 277 -1.97 -2.95 -11.25
N GLY A 278 -3.19 -2.56 -11.61
CA GLY A 278 -3.56 -2.27 -13.02
C GLY A 278 -2.79 -1.11 -13.68
N GLU A 279 -2.59 0.02 -13.00
CA GLU A 279 -1.76 1.14 -13.49
C GLU A 279 -0.33 0.70 -13.70
N PHE A 280 0.24 0.00 -12.72
CA PHE A 280 1.60 -0.50 -12.81
C PHE A 280 1.78 -1.50 -13.95
N ASN A 281 0.82 -2.42 -14.14
CA ASN A 281 0.85 -3.36 -15.25
C ASN A 281 0.85 -2.65 -16.61
N ARG A 282 0.09 -1.56 -16.77
CA ARG A 282 0.16 -0.74 -17.99
C ARG A 282 1.54 -0.09 -18.15
N LEU A 283 2.09 0.45 -17.06
CA LEU A 283 3.39 1.15 -17.03
C LEU A 283 4.55 0.25 -17.48
N VAL A 284 4.53 -1.04 -17.11
CA VAL A 284 5.62 -2.00 -17.45
C VAL A 284 5.30 -2.93 -18.62
N GLY A 285 4.15 -2.77 -19.29
CA GLY A 285 3.75 -3.64 -20.41
C GLY A 285 3.20 -5.01 -20.01
N GLY A 286 2.84 -5.20 -18.74
CA GLY A 286 2.15 -6.39 -18.23
C GLY A 286 2.93 -7.18 -17.18
N ALA A 287 2.19 -7.86 -16.30
CA ALA A 287 2.71 -8.86 -15.38
C ALA A 287 1.65 -9.96 -15.20
N PRO A 288 1.99 -11.25 -15.37
CA PRO A 288 1.01 -12.35 -15.33
C PRO A 288 0.48 -12.64 -13.93
N ASP A 289 1.27 -12.38 -12.89
CA ASP A 289 0.95 -12.67 -11.49
C ASP A 289 1.61 -11.66 -10.53
N SER A 290 1.25 -11.74 -9.24
CA SER A 290 1.74 -10.81 -8.20
C SER A 290 3.22 -11.00 -7.85
N TRP A 291 3.82 -12.14 -8.24
CA TRP A 291 5.26 -12.41 -8.12
C TRP A 291 6.05 -11.67 -9.20
N SER A 292 5.65 -11.83 -10.45
CA SER A 292 6.21 -11.11 -11.60
C SER A 292 6.01 -9.61 -11.44
N GLN A 293 4.86 -9.19 -10.90
CA GLN A 293 4.60 -7.79 -10.59
C GLN A 293 5.61 -7.25 -9.55
N LEU A 294 5.95 -8.02 -8.51
CA LEU A 294 6.96 -7.65 -7.51
C LEU A 294 8.34 -7.46 -8.14
N THR A 295 8.76 -8.46 -8.91
CA THR A 295 10.07 -8.46 -9.57
C THR A 295 10.18 -7.30 -10.55
N ASN A 296 9.14 -7.07 -11.36
CA ASN A 296 9.09 -5.95 -12.30
C ASN A 296 9.11 -4.60 -11.57
N ALA A 297 8.42 -4.47 -10.43
CA ALA A 297 8.45 -3.26 -9.60
C ALA A 297 9.85 -2.96 -9.07
N MET A 298 10.59 -3.97 -8.59
CA MET A 298 11.97 -3.83 -8.13
C MET A 298 12.91 -3.40 -9.25
N VAL A 299 12.75 -3.98 -10.44
CA VAL A 299 13.54 -3.60 -11.63
C VAL A 299 13.20 -2.18 -12.08
N PHE A 300 11.92 -1.83 -12.15
CA PHE A 300 11.44 -0.51 -12.54
C PHE A 300 11.97 0.60 -11.62
N ALA A 301 11.82 0.41 -10.30
CA ALA A 301 12.30 1.37 -9.29
C ALA A 301 13.81 1.62 -9.40
N ARG A 302 14.62 0.57 -9.59
CA ARG A 302 16.07 0.68 -9.82
C ARG A 302 16.41 1.40 -11.12
N THR A 303 15.72 1.05 -12.20
CA THR A 303 16.00 1.54 -13.55
C THR A 303 15.73 3.05 -13.64
N HIS A 304 14.60 3.49 -13.10
CA HIS A 304 14.19 4.90 -13.11
C HIS A 304 14.63 5.68 -11.86
N ARG A 305 15.25 5.01 -10.89
CA ARG A 305 15.70 5.57 -9.60
C ARG A 305 14.57 6.26 -8.83
N VAL A 306 13.40 5.63 -8.81
CA VAL A 306 12.17 6.16 -8.18
C VAL A 306 11.75 5.32 -7.00
N PHE A 307 10.93 5.90 -6.12
CA PHE A 307 10.14 5.14 -5.17
C PHE A 307 8.84 4.71 -5.84
N LEU A 308 8.48 3.43 -5.67
CA LEU A 308 7.20 2.90 -6.15
C LEU A 308 6.35 2.45 -4.97
N VAL A 309 5.18 3.04 -4.81
CA VAL A 309 4.18 2.64 -3.81
C VAL A 309 3.10 1.86 -4.55
N LEU A 310 3.32 0.54 -4.67
CA LEU A 310 2.40 -0.36 -5.36
C LEU A 310 1.20 -0.66 -4.45
N LYS A 311 0.08 0.01 -4.72
CA LYS A 311 -1.15 -0.05 -3.92
C LYS A 311 -1.82 -1.42 -4.05
N GLY A 312 -2.27 -1.95 -2.91
CA GLY A 312 -3.00 -3.21 -2.77
C GLY A 312 -3.34 -3.48 -1.30
N ALA A 313 -3.96 -4.63 -1.00
CA ALA A 313 -4.27 -5.03 0.38
C ALA A 313 -3.03 -5.00 1.29
N TYR A 314 -1.89 -5.42 0.75
CA TYR A 314 -0.57 -5.24 1.35
C TYR A 314 0.24 -4.31 0.46
N THR A 315 0.17 -3.01 0.73
CA THR A 315 0.86 -2.02 -0.08
C THR A 315 2.37 -2.21 0.03
N ARG A 316 3.06 -2.18 -1.11
CA ARG A 316 4.52 -2.39 -1.18
C ARG A 316 5.20 -1.08 -1.55
N ILE A 317 6.17 -0.67 -0.74
CA ILE A 317 7.07 0.45 -1.03
C ILE A 317 8.36 -0.15 -1.57
N ILE A 318 8.71 0.16 -2.81
CA ILE A 318 9.94 -0.27 -3.45
C ILE A 318 10.87 0.94 -3.54
N THR A 319 12.09 0.80 -3.01
CA THR A 319 13.10 1.86 -3.01
C THR A 319 13.82 1.95 -4.37
N PRO A 320 14.51 3.06 -4.67
CA PRO A 320 15.42 3.15 -5.81
C PRO A 320 16.53 2.09 -5.83
N GLN A 321 16.81 1.46 -4.68
CA GLN A 321 17.76 0.36 -4.53
C GLN A 321 17.11 -1.03 -4.75
N GLY A 322 15.78 -1.07 -4.93
CA GLY A 322 14.97 -2.27 -5.10
C GLY A 322 14.74 -3.07 -3.83
N ASP A 323 14.89 -2.43 -2.67
CA ASP A 323 14.43 -2.97 -1.39
C ASP A 323 12.91 -2.76 -1.28
N VAL A 324 12.24 -3.66 -0.56
CA VAL A 324 10.78 -3.68 -0.46
C VAL A 324 10.36 -3.55 1.00
N LEU A 325 9.50 -2.59 1.31
CA LEU A 325 8.80 -2.50 2.59
C LEU A 325 7.32 -2.80 2.39
N ILE A 326 6.76 -3.69 3.20
CA ILE A 326 5.36 -4.12 3.11
C ILE A 326 4.56 -3.46 4.23
N ASN A 327 3.47 -2.79 3.89
CA ASN A 327 2.49 -2.29 4.85
C ASN A 327 1.33 -3.28 4.97
N SER A 328 1.01 -3.68 6.20
CA SER A 328 -0.09 -4.61 6.49
C SER A 328 -1.30 -3.97 7.16
N THR A 329 -1.34 -2.64 7.27
CA THR A 329 -2.53 -1.92 7.74
C THR A 329 -3.50 -1.63 6.60
N GLY A 330 -4.75 -1.36 6.97
CA GLY A 330 -5.85 -1.16 6.04
C GLY A 330 -6.71 -2.41 5.89
N ASN A 331 -7.86 -2.22 5.25
CA ASN A 331 -8.88 -3.25 5.09
C ASN A 331 -9.56 -3.16 3.72
N ALA A 332 -10.37 -4.18 3.42
CA ALA A 332 -11.03 -4.31 2.12
C ALA A 332 -11.96 -3.13 1.77
N GLY A 333 -12.52 -2.43 2.77
CA GLY A 333 -13.38 -1.26 2.56
C GLY A 333 -12.65 -0.09 1.89
N MET A 334 -11.32 -0.06 1.98
CA MET A 334 -10.49 0.97 1.31
C MET A 334 -10.43 0.81 -0.21
N ALA A 335 -10.98 -0.28 -0.76
CA ALA A 335 -11.22 -0.46 -2.19
C ALA A 335 -12.40 0.40 -2.71
N THR A 336 -12.38 1.68 -2.33
CA THR A 336 -13.37 2.71 -2.69
C THR A 336 -12.70 3.79 -3.54
N ALA A 337 -13.48 4.45 -4.39
CA ALA A 337 -12.97 5.53 -5.24
C ALA A 337 -12.44 6.69 -4.38
N GLY A 338 -11.29 7.25 -4.77
CA GLY A 338 -10.67 8.39 -4.09
C GLY A 338 -9.73 8.04 -2.92
N SER A 339 -9.65 6.79 -2.46
CA SER A 339 -8.66 6.42 -1.43
C SER A 339 -7.22 6.63 -1.90
N GLY A 340 -6.94 6.39 -3.19
CA GLY A 340 -5.66 6.74 -3.82
C GLY A 340 -5.35 8.24 -3.78
N ASP A 341 -6.34 9.10 -4.04
CA ASP A 341 -6.18 10.56 -4.01
C ASP A 341 -5.80 11.05 -2.61
N VAL A 342 -6.43 10.46 -1.58
CA VAL A 342 -6.10 10.70 -0.17
C VAL A 342 -4.65 10.36 0.11
N LEU A 343 -4.18 9.17 -0.32
CA LEU A 343 -2.79 8.75 -0.12
C LEU A 343 -1.79 9.70 -0.82
N ALA A 344 -2.07 10.08 -2.07
CA ALA A 344 -1.21 10.99 -2.83
C ALA A 344 -1.12 12.38 -2.18
N GLY A 345 -2.26 12.91 -1.71
CA GLY A 345 -2.33 14.16 -0.97
C GLY A 345 -1.57 14.11 0.35
N LEU A 346 -1.78 13.05 1.13
CA LEU A 346 -1.09 12.78 2.39
C LEU A 346 0.44 12.75 2.19
N MET A 347 0.94 11.97 1.22
CA MET A 347 2.37 11.90 0.92
C MET A 347 2.94 13.25 0.47
N THR A 348 2.23 13.98 -0.37
CA THR A 348 2.66 15.31 -0.83
C THR A 348 2.80 16.27 0.34
N GLY A 349 1.84 16.28 1.27
CA GLY A 349 1.89 17.12 2.46
C GLY A 349 2.96 16.69 3.48
N LEU A 350 3.26 15.40 3.58
CA LEU A 350 4.40 14.89 4.36
C LEU A 350 5.74 15.37 3.77
N LEU A 351 5.93 15.26 2.45
CA LEU A 351 7.13 15.76 1.78
C LEU A 351 7.34 17.27 2.01
N ALA A 352 6.26 18.06 1.99
CA ALA A 352 6.35 19.50 2.21
C ALA A 352 6.97 19.85 3.57
N GLN A 353 6.79 18.99 4.58
CA GLN A 353 7.35 19.17 5.92
C GLN A 353 8.86 18.85 6.00
N GLY A 354 9.50 18.48 4.87
CA GLY A 354 10.93 18.16 4.81
C GLY A 354 11.27 16.69 5.09
N LEU A 355 10.27 15.81 5.11
CA LEU A 355 10.49 14.37 5.20
C LEU A 355 11.17 13.84 3.93
N SER A 356 12.06 12.86 4.11
CA SER A 356 12.64 12.15 2.96
C SER A 356 11.55 11.39 2.20
N PRO A 357 11.71 11.13 0.90
CA PRO A 357 10.76 10.32 0.13
C PRO A 357 10.49 8.96 0.76
N LEU A 358 11.51 8.29 1.30
CA LEU A 358 11.33 7.02 2.02
C LEU A 358 10.42 7.18 3.24
N HIS A 359 10.67 8.18 4.09
CA HIS A 359 9.84 8.40 5.28
C HIS A 359 8.42 8.82 4.91
N ALA A 360 8.24 9.65 3.88
CA ALA A 360 6.91 10.03 3.39
C ALA A 360 6.13 8.82 2.86
N CYS A 361 6.76 7.90 2.13
CA CYS A 361 6.16 6.64 1.72
C CYS A 361 5.73 5.80 2.93
N CYS A 362 6.67 5.53 3.85
CA CYS A 362 6.44 4.68 5.02
C CYS A 362 5.33 5.24 5.94
N ILE A 363 5.44 6.51 6.34
CA ILE A 363 4.42 7.16 7.17
C ILE A 363 3.09 7.26 6.41
N GLY A 364 3.14 7.64 5.13
CA GLY A 364 1.94 7.83 4.30
C GLY A 364 1.10 6.56 4.21
N VAL A 365 1.68 5.41 3.85
CA VAL A 365 0.92 4.15 3.74
C VAL A 365 0.43 3.65 5.09
N MET A 366 1.24 3.79 6.16
CA MET A 366 0.87 3.35 7.50
C MET A 366 -0.31 4.15 8.05
N ILE A 367 -0.21 5.49 8.00
CA ILE A 367 -1.24 6.40 8.50
C ILE A 367 -2.52 6.24 7.68
N HIS A 368 -2.41 6.10 6.35
CA HIS A 368 -3.56 5.89 5.48
C HIS A 368 -4.27 4.56 5.79
N GLY A 369 -3.55 3.44 5.88
CA GLY A 369 -4.12 2.14 6.21
C GLY A 369 -4.76 2.13 7.61
N LEU A 370 -4.04 2.63 8.62
CA LEU A 370 -4.55 2.71 9.99
C LEU A 370 -5.79 3.62 10.10
N ALA A 371 -5.84 4.72 9.36
CA ALA A 371 -7.03 5.57 9.30
C ALA A 371 -8.22 4.82 8.70
N GLY A 372 -8.01 3.99 7.68
CA GLY A 372 -9.04 3.12 7.12
C GLY A 372 -9.55 2.08 8.12
N ASP A 373 -8.67 1.47 8.91
CA ASP A 373 -9.06 0.51 9.96
C ASP A 373 -9.89 1.18 11.05
N LEU A 374 -9.42 2.33 11.55
CA LEU A 374 -10.14 3.11 12.57
C LEU A 374 -11.49 3.64 12.04
N ALA A 375 -11.58 3.97 10.75
CA ALA A 375 -12.83 4.37 10.13
C ALA A 375 -13.85 3.23 10.14
N VAL A 376 -13.44 2.00 9.83
CA VAL A 376 -14.33 0.83 9.90
C VAL A 376 -14.75 0.54 11.33
N ASP A 377 -13.85 0.61 12.30
CA ASP A 377 -14.20 0.42 13.73
C ASP A 377 -15.29 1.40 14.19
N ARG A 378 -15.25 2.64 13.68
CA ARG A 378 -16.24 3.67 14.01
C ARG A 378 -17.54 3.54 13.23
N ARG A 379 -17.48 3.18 11.95
CA ARG A 379 -18.65 3.05 11.07
C ARG A 379 -19.38 1.71 11.24
N GLY A 380 -18.66 0.68 11.67
CA GLY A 380 -19.16 -0.69 11.85
C GLY A 380 -19.26 -1.51 10.56
N SER A 381 -18.74 -1.05 9.42
CA SER A 381 -18.82 -1.75 8.13
C SER A 381 -17.69 -1.34 7.18
N GLN A 382 -17.17 -2.32 6.45
CA GLN A 382 -16.20 -2.11 5.36
C GLN A 382 -16.89 -1.62 4.09
N GLU A 383 -18.10 -2.10 3.81
CA GLU A 383 -18.89 -1.81 2.61
C GLU A 383 -19.33 -0.33 2.54
N ALA A 384 -19.50 0.31 3.71
CA ALA A 384 -19.92 1.70 3.82
C ALA A 384 -18.76 2.70 3.88
N LEU A 385 -17.50 2.25 3.79
CA LEU A 385 -16.34 3.11 3.93
C LEU A 385 -16.14 4.00 2.69
N LEU A 386 -15.99 5.30 2.92
CA LEU A 386 -15.69 6.31 1.90
C LEU A 386 -14.27 6.87 2.08
N ALA A 387 -13.72 7.45 1.01
CA ALA A 387 -12.45 8.15 1.08
C ALA A 387 -12.46 9.31 2.12
N SER A 388 -13.59 9.99 2.29
CA SER A 388 -13.76 11.03 3.31
C SER A 388 -13.66 10.47 4.74
N ASP A 389 -14.09 9.22 4.96
CA ASP A 389 -13.93 8.59 6.28
C ASP A 389 -12.45 8.37 6.62
N ILE A 390 -11.63 8.00 5.63
CA ILE A 390 -10.18 7.88 5.80
C ILE A 390 -9.60 9.24 6.21
N ILE A 391 -9.97 10.32 5.50
CA ILE A 391 -9.54 11.70 5.81
C ILE A 391 -9.89 12.08 7.25
N ASP A 392 -11.14 11.83 7.67
CA ASP A 392 -11.64 12.14 9.01
C ASP A 392 -10.90 11.37 10.12
N HIS A 393 -10.27 10.23 9.78
CA HIS A 393 -9.52 9.39 10.73
C HIS A 393 -8.01 9.53 10.65
N LEU A 394 -7.45 10.33 9.72
CA LEU A 394 -6.00 10.60 9.65
C LEU A 394 -5.43 11.10 10.99
N GLY A 395 -6.15 12.01 11.67
CA GLY A 395 -5.73 12.52 12.98
C GLY A 395 -5.68 11.44 14.07
N HIS A 396 -6.65 10.51 14.07
CA HIS A 396 -6.68 9.38 14.99
C HIS A 396 -5.55 8.38 14.69
N ALA A 397 -5.22 8.17 13.41
CA ALA A 397 -4.10 7.33 13.02
C ALA A 397 -2.74 7.91 13.50
N PHE A 398 -2.52 9.23 13.34
CA PHE A 398 -1.33 9.88 13.92
C PHE A 398 -1.28 9.71 15.44
N GLN A 399 -2.41 9.90 16.13
CA GLN A 399 -2.50 9.70 17.56
C GLN A 399 -2.16 8.25 17.97
N ALA A 400 -2.69 7.26 17.26
CA ALA A 400 -2.44 5.85 17.53
C ALA A 400 -0.95 5.50 17.38
N VAL A 401 -0.26 6.04 16.37
CA VAL A 401 1.20 5.89 16.23
C VAL A 401 1.95 6.51 17.40
N HIS A 402 1.57 7.73 17.83
CA HIS A 402 2.20 8.38 18.98
C HIS A 402 1.96 7.66 20.31
N GLN A 403 0.80 7.05 20.48
CA GLN A 403 0.38 6.39 21.73
C GLN A 403 0.74 4.91 21.79
N SER A 404 1.15 4.30 20.68
CA SER A 404 1.50 2.89 20.64
C SER A 404 2.70 2.63 21.56
N THR A 405 2.45 1.90 22.64
CA THR A 405 3.46 1.17 23.42
C THR A 405 3.45 -0.26 22.89
N ASP A 406 4.55 -0.66 22.25
CA ASP A 406 4.85 -1.95 21.60
C ASP A 406 3.72 -3.00 21.69
N ARG A 407 2.99 -3.18 20.59
CA ARG A 407 2.08 -4.31 20.34
C ARG A 407 2.45 -5.01 19.06
#